data_AF-A0A973AEZ6-F1
#
_entry.id   AF-A0A973AEZ6-F1
#
_cell.length_a   1.000
_cell.length_b   1.000
_cell.length_c   1.000
_cell.angle_alpha   90.00
_cell.angle_beta   90.00
_cell.angle_gamma   90.00
#
_symmetry.space_group_name_H-M   'P 1'
#
loop_
_entity.id
_entity.type
_entity.pdbx_description
1 polymer ?
#
loop_
_entity_poly.entity_id
_entity_poly.type
_entity_poly.pdbx_seq_one_letter_code
_entity_poly.pdbx_strand_id
1 'polypeptide(L)'
;MNNSTRTIFFLALLLITTLAAPGSARAVELGLTPSPVFGLWTNINKALIVYARARSTNEDWLNQLAQMTPEKFSGKDSATVLEMVKTFAARLNELDVRRPDKTTDKLLGSDLQHLLANDQGRVTPSMVYLHSGQVLINVAEDILRASSVPVEVSPFFEERNVADKTPSDVFGLIDLGLRRLVKILTLQHTGQLTPITGAR
;
A
#
# COMPACT_ATOMS: atom_id res chain seq x y z
N MET A 1 -41.78 63.00 14.47
CA MET A 1 -40.89 62.37 13.47
C MET A 1 -39.56 62.09 14.15
N ASN A 2 -39.34 60.84 14.59
CA ASN A 2 -38.14 60.44 15.35
C ASN A 2 -37.24 59.55 14.49
N ASN A 3 -35.99 59.97 14.36
CA ASN A 3 -34.94 59.42 13.51
C ASN A 3 -34.25 58.16 14.09
N SER A 4 -34.96 57.32 14.86
CA SER A 4 -34.33 56.19 15.59
C SER A 4 -34.77 54.80 15.11
N THR A 5 -35.60 54.70 14.07
CA THR A 5 -36.18 53.42 13.61
C THR A 5 -35.65 52.94 12.26
N ARG A 6 -34.58 53.53 11.73
CA ARG A 6 -33.98 53.15 10.43
C ARG A 6 -32.60 52.50 10.49
N THR A 7 -31.94 52.50 11.65
CA THR A 7 -30.57 51.97 11.77
C THR A 7 -30.51 50.51 12.23
N ILE A 8 -31.63 49.93 12.70
CA ILE A 8 -31.64 48.54 13.20
C ILE A 8 -31.87 47.53 12.07
N PHE A 9 -32.41 47.97 10.92
CA PHE A 9 -32.67 47.06 9.79
C PHE A 9 -31.44 46.78 8.91
N PHE A 10 -30.36 47.56 9.02
CA PHE A 10 -29.12 47.31 8.28
C PHE A 10 -28.15 46.36 9.02
N LEU A 11 -28.34 46.12 10.31
CA LEU A 11 -27.48 45.21 11.09
C LEU A 11 -28.03 43.77 11.17
N ALA A 12 -29.29 43.55 10.82
CA ALA A 12 -29.89 42.22 10.79
C ALA A 12 -29.62 41.46 9.47
N LEU A 13 -29.15 42.14 8.42
CA LEU A 13 -28.80 41.54 7.13
C LEU A 13 -27.29 41.26 6.97
N LEU A 14 -26.52 41.35 8.06
CA LEU A 14 -25.08 41.06 8.06
C LEU A 14 -24.71 39.91 9.01
N LEU A 15 -25.71 39.16 9.47
CA LEU A 15 -25.53 38.05 10.42
C LEU A 15 -26.11 36.72 9.92
N ILE A 16 -26.23 36.56 8.59
CA ILE A 16 -26.61 35.29 7.94
C ILE A 16 -25.71 35.05 6.71
N THR A 17 -24.40 35.18 6.86
CA THR A 17 -23.42 34.67 5.87
C THR A 17 -22.35 33.78 6.48
N THR A 18 -22.33 33.60 7.80
CA THR A 18 -21.61 32.49 8.44
C THR A 18 -22.53 31.28 8.58
N LEU A 19 -23.27 30.95 7.52
CA LEU A 19 -23.52 29.54 7.24
C LEU A 19 -22.12 28.96 7.12
N ALA A 20 -21.73 28.17 8.13
CA ALA A 20 -20.59 27.31 8.06
C ALA A 20 -20.63 26.63 6.69
N ALA A 21 -19.80 27.10 5.76
CA ALA A 21 -19.40 26.26 4.67
C ALA A 21 -18.89 25.00 5.37
N PRO A 22 -19.45 23.81 5.11
CA PRO A 22 -18.81 22.60 5.59
C PRO A 22 -17.40 22.71 5.05
N GLY A 23 -16.44 22.92 5.96
CA GLY A 23 -15.05 23.09 5.58
C GLY A 23 -14.73 21.87 4.75
N SER A 24 -14.55 22.07 3.44
CA SER A 24 -14.15 21.02 2.52
C SER A 24 -13.00 20.31 3.21
N ALA A 25 -13.24 19.05 3.61
CA ALA A 25 -12.27 18.27 4.35
C ALA A 25 -10.95 18.40 3.60
N ARG A 26 -10.00 19.12 4.20
CA ARG A 26 -8.76 19.45 3.52
C ARG A 26 -8.00 18.16 3.37
N ALA A 27 -7.81 17.77 2.13
CA ALA A 27 -6.90 16.72 1.75
C ALA A 27 -5.54 16.94 2.41
N VAL A 28 -5.07 15.97 3.18
CA VAL A 28 -3.71 15.94 3.71
C VAL A 28 -2.84 15.24 2.69
N GLU A 29 -2.03 16.00 1.97
CA GLU A 29 -0.93 15.43 1.19
C GLU A 29 0.38 15.49 2.00
N LEU A 30 1.05 14.34 2.15
CA LEU A 30 2.25 14.18 2.98
C LEU A 30 3.54 14.60 2.29
N GLY A 31 3.46 15.16 1.07
CA GLY A 31 4.63 15.56 0.28
C GLY A 31 5.47 14.37 -0.19
N LEU A 32 4.87 13.19 -0.33
CA LEU A 32 5.59 11.99 -0.73
C LEU A 32 5.80 11.97 -2.25
N THR A 33 6.90 11.34 -2.65
CA THR A 33 7.26 11.15 -4.05
C THR A 33 7.26 9.65 -4.39
N PRO A 34 7.44 9.25 -5.67
CA PRO A 34 7.58 7.83 -6.00
C PRO A 34 8.82 7.16 -5.39
N SER A 35 9.85 7.92 -5.00
CA SER A 35 11.11 7.39 -4.44
C SER A 35 10.94 6.60 -3.14
N PRO A 36 10.28 7.12 -2.09
CA PRO A 36 9.94 6.34 -0.91
C PRO A 36 9.10 5.08 -1.21
N VAL A 37 8.17 5.18 -2.16
CA VAL A 37 7.33 4.04 -2.58
C VAL A 37 8.18 2.96 -3.25
N PHE A 38 9.12 3.36 -4.12
CA PHE A 38 10.08 2.46 -4.74
C PHE A 38 10.92 1.72 -3.67
N GLY A 39 11.33 2.44 -2.62
CA GLY A 39 12.01 1.85 -1.47
C GLY A 39 11.20 0.76 -0.78
N LEU A 40 9.93 1.03 -0.47
CA LEU A 40 9.00 0.05 0.10
C LEU A 40 8.88 -1.19 -0.78
N TRP A 41 8.68 -1.03 -2.09
CA TRP A 41 8.54 -2.17 -2.99
C TRP A 41 9.81 -2.96 -3.19
N THR A 42 10.98 -2.33 -3.02
CA THR A 42 12.25 -3.06 -2.94
C THR A 42 12.27 -3.99 -1.73
N ASN A 43 11.79 -3.51 -0.57
CA ASN A 43 11.71 -4.32 0.65
C ASN A 43 10.66 -5.43 0.54
N ILE A 44 9.46 -5.14 0.01
CA ILE A 44 8.40 -6.13 -0.23
C ILE A 44 8.93 -7.27 -1.11
N ASN A 45 9.64 -6.93 -2.18
CA ASN A 45 10.23 -7.91 -3.08
C ASN A 45 11.26 -8.81 -2.38
N LYS A 46 12.10 -8.26 -1.49
CA LYS A 46 13.02 -9.05 -0.66
C LYS A 46 12.27 -9.94 0.31
N ALA A 47 11.24 -9.42 0.97
CA ALA A 47 10.42 -10.15 1.92
C ALA A 47 9.73 -11.36 1.27
N LEU A 48 9.21 -11.22 0.04
CA LEU A 48 8.64 -12.34 -0.72
C LEU A 48 9.64 -13.48 -0.96
N ILE A 49 10.91 -13.17 -1.21
CA ILE A 49 11.95 -14.21 -1.36
C ILE A 49 12.19 -14.92 -0.03
N VAL A 50 12.20 -14.18 1.09
CA VAL A 50 12.33 -14.78 2.42
C VAL A 50 11.12 -15.66 2.75
N TYR A 51 9.90 -15.20 2.45
CA TYR A 51 8.69 -16.00 2.58
C TYR A 51 8.79 -17.32 1.79
N ALA A 52 9.20 -17.23 0.52
CA ALA A 52 9.37 -18.42 -0.32
C ALA A 52 10.38 -19.41 0.27
N ARG A 53 11.52 -18.92 0.80
CA ARG A 53 12.53 -19.75 1.49
C ARG A 53 12.02 -20.39 2.77
N ALA A 54 11.15 -19.72 3.51
CA ALA A 54 10.53 -20.29 4.70
C ALA A 54 9.54 -21.44 4.38
N ARG A 55 9.17 -21.60 3.10
CA ARG A 55 8.10 -22.50 2.64
C ARG A 55 8.53 -23.54 1.62
N SER A 56 9.79 -23.53 1.19
CA SER A 56 10.30 -24.43 0.16
C SER A 56 11.79 -24.67 0.34
N THR A 57 12.24 -25.89 0.07
CA THR A 57 13.65 -26.29 0.03
C THR A 57 14.17 -26.47 -1.41
N ASN A 58 13.36 -26.15 -2.42
CA ASN A 58 13.75 -26.26 -3.83
C ASN A 58 14.65 -25.08 -4.23
N GLU A 59 15.96 -25.27 -4.11
CA GLU A 59 16.96 -24.22 -4.39
C GLU A 59 16.92 -23.69 -5.82
N ASP A 60 16.67 -24.54 -6.82
CA ASP A 60 16.61 -24.09 -8.22
C ASP A 60 15.44 -23.12 -8.43
N TRP A 61 14.27 -23.44 -7.88
CA TRP A 61 13.11 -22.56 -7.93
C TRP A 61 13.32 -21.27 -7.14
N LEU A 62 13.93 -21.35 -5.96
CA LEU A 62 14.27 -20.18 -5.14
C LEU A 62 15.25 -19.25 -5.86
N ASN A 63 16.25 -19.82 -6.53
CA ASN A 63 17.21 -19.08 -7.34
C ASN A 63 16.54 -18.41 -8.54
N GLN A 64 15.66 -19.12 -9.25
CA GLN A 64 14.85 -18.52 -10.33
C GLN A 64 14.02 -17.33 -9.82
N LEU A 65 13.36 -17.46 -8.68
CA LEU A 65 12.54 -16.40 -8.09
C LEU A 65 13.39 -15.17 -7.71
N ALA A 66 14.57 -15.40 -7.11
CA ALA A 66 15.50 -14.36 -6.71
C ALA A 66 16.10 -13.60 -7.91
N GLN A 67 16.38 -14.29 -9.01
CA GLN A 67 16.96 -13.72 -10.23
C GLN A 67 15.97 -12.94 -11.09
N MET A 68 14.66 -13.02 -10.82
CA MET A 68 13.67 -12.20 -11.54
C MET A 68 13.95 -10.70 -11.35
N THR A 69 13.88 -9.95 -12.45
CA THR A 69 14.13 -8.50 -12.48
C THR A 69 12.86 -7.70 -12.80
N PRO A 70 12.82 -6.42 -12.41
CA PRO A 70 11.72 -5.52 -12.76
C PRO A 70 11.70 -5.26 -14.26
N GLU A 71 10.50 -5.29 -14.85
CA GLU A 71 10.31 -4.86 -16.24
C GLU A 71 10.26 -3.33 -16.31
N LYS A 72 10.58 -2.79 -17.49
CA LYS A 72 10.53 -1.34 -17.73
C LYS A 72 9.16 -0.96 -18.28
N PHE A 73 8.55 0.04 -17.66
CA PHE A 73 7.29 0.62 -18.09
C PHE A 73 7.45 2.12 -18.35
N SER A 74 6.50 2.71 -19.06
CA SER A 74 6.43 4.16 -19.30
C SER A 74 4.99 4.65 -19.15
N GLY A 75 4.83 5.96 -18.93
CA GLY A 75 3.53 6.62 -18.91
C GLY A 75 2.62 6.23 -17.75
N LYS A 76 3.14 5.62 -16.68
CA LYS A 76 2.35 5.29 -15.49
C LYS A 76 2.19 6.52 -14.59
N ASP A 77 1.03 6.61 -13.95
CA ASP A 77 0.69 7.61 -12.95
C ASP A 77 0.36 6.96 -11.60
N SER A 78 0.19 7.77 -10.55
CA SER A 78 -0.07 7.28 -9.19
C SER A 78 -1.37 6.46 -9.08
N ALA A 79 -2.39 6.78 -9.88
CA ALA A 79 -3.64 6.03 -9.91
C ALA A 79 -3.43 4.61 -10.43
N THR A 80 -2.73 4.49 -11.56
CA THR A 80 -2.38 3.19 -12.16
C THR A 80 -1.51 2.36 -11.22
N VAL A 81 -0.56 3.01 -10.52
CA VAL A 81 0.28 2.35 -9.53
C VAL A 81 -0.56 1.86 -8.35
N LEU A 82 -1.47 2.67 -7.81
CA LEU A 82 -2.34 2.28 -6.70
C LEU A 82 -3.21 1.06 -7.04
N GLU A 83 -3.79 1.01 -8.23
CA GLU A 83 -4.59 -0.16 -8.66
C GLU A 83 -3.73 -1.43 -8.75
N MET A 84 -2.47 -1.30 -9.16
CA MET A 84 -1.52 -2.42 -9.14
C MET A 84 -1.19 -2.88 -7.72
N VAL A 85 -1.03 -1.95 -6.77
CA VAL A 85 -0.84 -2.27 -5.34
C VAL A 85 -2.06 -3.02 -4.80
N LYS A 86 -3.28 -2.57 -5.10
CA LYS A 86 -4.51 -3.24 -4.68
C LYS A 86 -4.62 -4.64 -5.27
N THR A 87 -4.27 -4.80 -6.55
CA THR A 87 -4.23 -6.10 -7.23
C THR A 87 -3.25 -7.04 -6.54
N PHE A 88 -2.05 -6.56 -6.22
CA PHE A 88 -1.08 -7.33 -5.44
C PHE A 88 -1.66 -7.74 -4.08
N ALA A 89 -2.23 -6.79 -3.33
CA ALA A 89 -2.77 -7.05 -2.00
C ALA A 89 -3.89 -8.09 -2.02
N ALA A 90 -4.78 -8.03 -3.02
CA ALA A 90 -5.83 -9.03 -3.23
C ALA A 90 -5.25 -10.44 -3.45
N ARG A 91 -4.19 -10.55 -4.27
CA ARG A 91 -3.47 -11.82 -4.47
C ARG A 91 -2.74 -12.28 -3.21
N LEU A 92 -2.20 -11.36 -2.42
CA LEU A 92 -1.48 -11.71 -1.20
C LEU A 92 -2.41 -12.41 -0.20
N ASN A 93 -3.67 -11.98 -0.13
CA ASN A 93 -4.68 -12.62 0.70
C ASN A 93 -4.93 -14.09 0.32
N GLU A 94 -4.59 -14.53 -0.89
CA GLU A 94 -4.70 -15.94 -1.30
C GLU A 94 -3.64 -16.83 -0.60
N LEU A 95 -2.58 -16.26 -0.02
CA LEU A 95 -1.57 -17.03 0.72
C LEU A 95 -2.14 -17.65 2.00
N ASP A 96 -3.05 -16.95 2.70
CA ASP A 96 -3.65 -17.43 3.96
C ASP A 96 -5.18 -17.41 3.91
N VAL A 97 -5.75 -18.47 3.31
CA VAL A 97 -7.20 -18.72 3.27
C VAL A 97 -7.86 -18.89 4.64
N ARG A 98 -7.07 -19.03 5.73
CA ARG A 98 -7.59 -19.19 7.09
C ARG A 98 -7.62 -17.89 7.87
N ARG A 99 -7.10 -16.78 7.34
CA ARG A 99 -7.15 -15.47 8.00
C ARG A 99 -8.62 -14.99 7.99
N PRO A 100 -9.30 -14.93 9.15
CA PRO A 100 -10.71 -14.53 9.21
C PRO A 100 -10.91 -13.05 8.85
N ASP A 101 -9.85 -12.25 8.98
CA ASP A 101 -9.84 -10.84 8.66
C ASP A 101 -9.05 -10.60 7.37
N LYS A 102 -9.74 -10.18 6.31
CA LYS A 102 -9.11 -9.57 5.14
C LYS A 102 -8.46 -8.27 5.59
N THR A 103 -7.20 -8.32 6.03
CA THR A 103 -6.45 -7.19 6.62
C THR A 103 -6.28 -6.00 5.68
N THR A 104 -6.67 -6.15 4.42
CA THR A 104 -6.51 -5.15 3.35
C THR A 104 -7.17 -3.81 3.66
N ASP A 105 -8.21 -3.78 4.51
CA ASP A 105 -8.96 -2.55 4.82
C ASP A 105 -8.76 -2.01 6.24
N LYS A 106 -7.96 -2.65 7.12
CA LYS A 106 -7.93 -2.26 8.54
C LYS A 106 -7.18 -0.94 8.82
N LEU A 107 -6.09 -0.62 8.10
CA LEU A 107 -5.39 0.67 8.27
C LEU A 107 -5.91 1.78 7.34
N LEU A 108 -6.51 1.42 6.21
CA LEU A 108 -6.84 2.35 5.11
C LEU A 108 -8.32 2.28 4.76
N GLY A 109 -9.19 2.24 5.77
CA GLY A 109 -10.64 2.29 5.59
C GLY A 109 -11.07 3.49 4.73
N SER A 110 -12.34 3.50 4.30
CA SER A 110 -12.94 4.54 3.44
C SER A 110 -12.55 5.97 3.83
N ASP A 111 -12.44 6.22 5.13
CA ASP A 111 -12.20 7.54 5.69
C ASP A 111 -10.78 8.06 5.39
N LEU A 112 -9.77 7.18 5.30
CA LEU A 112 -8.41 7.62 5.00
C LEU A 112 -8.23 8.02 3.53
N GLN A 113 -8.98 7.38 2.62
CA GLN A 113 -9.00 7.81 1.20
C GLN A 113 -9.56 9.22 1.07
N HIS A 114 -10.61 9.54 1.83
CA HIS A 114 -11.17 10.90 1.85
C HIS A 114 -10.22 11.92 2.47
N LEU A 115 -9.36 11.51 3.42
CA LEU A 115 -8.37 12.37 4.04
C LEU A 115 -7.13 12.61 3.17
N LEU A 116 -6.78 11.69 2.26
CA LEU A 116 -5.52 11.73 1.50
C LEU A 116 -5.68 12.03 0.01
N ALA A 117 -6.90 11.90 -0.52
CA ALA A 117 -7.20 12.38 -1.86
C ALA A 117 -7.07 13.90 -1.87
N ASN A 118 -6.34 14.47 -2.84
CA ASN A 118 -6.19 15.93 -2.96
C ASN A 118 -7.55 16.63 -3.09
N ASP A 119 -7.60 17.96 -3.01
CA ASP A 119 -8.85 18.76 -3.12
C ASP A 119 -9.70 18.48 -4.39
N GLN A 120 -9.18 17.69 -5.34
CA GLN A 120 -9.83 17.26 -6.58
C GLN A 120 -10.17 15.76 -6.62
N GLY A 121 -10.00 15.02 -5.51
CA GLY A 121 -10.26 13.58 -5.43
C GLY A 121 -9.23 12.71 -6.18
N ARG A 122 -8.05 13.24 -6.53
CA ARG A 122 -7.06 12.52 -7.36
C ARG A 122 -6.11 11.68 -6.51
N VAL A 123 -5.65 10.58 -7.09
CA VAL A 123 -4.68 9.68 -6.45
C VAL A 123 -3.30 10.33 -6.33
N THR A 124 -2.78 10.45 -5.11
CA THR A 124 -1.46 11.00 -4.77
C THR A 124 -0.44 9.89 -4.45
N PRO A 125 0.88 10.17 -4.53
CA PRO A 125 1.91 9.23 -4.09
C PRO A 125 1.76 8.80 -2.63
N SER A 126 1.24 9.66 -1.74
CA SER A 126 1.03 9.30 -0.33
C SER A 126 0.03 8.17 -0.14
N MET A 127 -1.06 8.15 -0.92
CA MET A 127 -1.97 7.00 -0.91
C MET A 127 -1.26 5.74 -1.35
N VAL A 128 -0.48 5.81 -2.44
CA VAL A 128 0.31 4.66 -2.89
C VAL A 128 1.28 4.17 -1.80
N TYR A 129 1.97 5.09 -1.14
CA TYR A 129 2.92 4.79 -0.06
C TYR A 129 2.24 4.05 1.09
N LEU A 130 1.12 4.56 1.58
CA LEU A 130 0.40 3.96 2.70
C LEU A 130 -0.17 2.58 2.36
N HIS A 131 -0.76 2.42 1.17
CA HIS A 131 -1.20 1.12 0.67
C HIS A 131 -0.02 0.13 0.53
N SER A 132 1.13 0.60 0.06
CA SER A 132 2.34 -0.22 -0.03
C SER A 132 2.89 -0.59 1.35
N GLY A 133 2.83 0.31 2.32
CA GLY A 133 3.22 0.05 3.71
C GLY A 133 2.35 -1.03 4.36
N GLN A 134 1.04 -0.99 4.15
CA GLN A 134 0.13 -2.06 4.61
C GLN A 134 0.48 -3.41 3.98
N VAL A 135 0.82 -3.43 2.68
CA VAL A 135 1.28 -4.65 2.00
C VAL A 135 2.55 -5.20 2.66
N LEU A 136 3.54 -4.34 2.95
CA LEU A 136 4.77 -4.76 3.61
C LEU A 136 4.51 -5.39 4.98
N ILE A 137 3.64 -4.78 5.79
CA ILE A 137 3.22 -5.32 7.09
C ILE A 137 2.61 -6.72 6.90
N ASN A 138 1.70 -6.89 5.93
CA ASN A 138 1.04 -8.17 5.70
C ASN A 138 2.04 -9.26 5.29
N VAL A 139 2.98 -8.95 4.39
CA VAL A 139 4.03 -9.91 3.99
C VAL A 139 4.91 -10.28 5.18
N ALA A 140 5.28 -9.31 6.03
CA ALA A 140 6.08 -9.58 7.23
C ALA A 140 5.34 -10.49 8.22
N GLU A 141 4.04 -10.27 8.43
CA GLU A 141 3.21 -11.16 9.24
C GLU A 141 3.13 -12.57 8.64
N ASP A 142 3.01 -12.68 7.32
CA ASP A 142 2.92 -13.98 6.65
C ASP A 142 4.24 -14.76 6.78
N ILE A 143 5.39 -14.08 6.75
CA ILE A 143 6.71 -14.68 7.06
C ILE A 143 6.73 -15.22 8.49
N LEU A 144 6.27 -14.43 9.47
CA LEU A 144 6.27 -14.85 10.88
C LEU A 144 5.39 -16.08 11.11
N ARG A 145 4.23 -16.18 10.42
CA ARG A 145 3.36 -17.36 10.48
C ARG A 145 3.97 -18.56 9.76
N ALA A 146 4.60 -18.33 8.61
CA ALA A 146 5.19 -19.40 7.79
C ALA A 146 6.43 -20.02 8.43
N SER A 147 7.16 -19.28 9.26
CA SER A 147 8.46 -19.69 9.78
C SER A 147 8.32 -20.53 11.06
N SER A 148 9.00 -21.68 11.10
CA SER A 148 9.09 -22.54 12.30
C SER A 148 10.17 -22.08 13.30
N VAL A 149 11.04 -21.16 12.88
CA VAL A 149 12.11 -20.55 13.69
C VAL A 149 11.88 -19.04 13.84
N PRO A 150 12.42 -18.40 14.89
CA PRO A 150 12.40 -16.94 14.99
C PRO A 150 13.05 -16.30 13.76
N VAL A 151 12.29 -15.47 13.05
CA VAL A 151 12.76 -14.67 11.91
C VAL A 151 12.69 -13.20 12.29
N GLU A 152 13.79 -12.49 12.08
CA GLU A 152 13.82 -11.04 12.26
C GLU A 152 13.16 -10.36 11.05
N VAL A 153 12.11 -9.56 11.30
CA VAL A 153 11.40 -8.81 10.26
C VAL A 153 11.84 -7.35 10.17
N SER A 154 12.59 -6.86 11.15
CA SER A 154 13.12 -5.49 11.19
C SER A 154 13.86 -5.07 9.89
N PRO A 155 14.64 -5.95 9.22
CA PRO A 155 15.38 -5.58 8.01
C PRO A 155 14.47 -5.24 6.82
N PHE A 156 13.20 -5.61 6.85
CA PHE A 156 12.23 -5.25 5.80
C PHE A 156 11.70 -3.83 5.95
N PHE A 157 11.91 -3.17 7.09
CA PHE A 157 11.43 -1.81 7.36
C PHE A 157 12.53 -0.75 7.24
N GLU A 158 13.71 -1.12 6.73
CA GLU A 158 14.78 -0.17 6.43
C GLU A 158 14.30 0.88 5.42
N GLU A 159 14.49 2.15 5.76
CA GLU A 159 14.24 3.24 4.82
C GLU A 159 15.23 3.15 3.65
N ARG A 160 14.68 3.10 2.44
CA ARG A 160 15.46 3.13 1.20
C ARG A 160 15.05 4.33 0.39
N ASN A 161 15.82 5.40 0.50
CA ASN A 161 15.63 6.54 -0.37
C ASN A 161 16.46 6.33 -1.64
N VAL A 162 15.79 5.95 -2.73
CA VAL A 162 16.42 5.88 -4.05
C VAL A 162 15.96 7.10 -4.84
N ALA A 163 16.90 7.98 -5.18
CA ALA A 163 16.60 9.24 -5.85
C ALA A 163 15.97 9.03 -7.24
N ASP A 164 15.25 10.07 -7.68
CA ASP A 164 14.78 10.26 -9.06
C ASP A 164 13.92 9.12 -9.61
N LYS A 165 13.04 8.57 -8.77
CA LYS A 165 12.10 7.53 -9.22
C LYS A 165 10.80 8.12 -9.72
N THR A 166 10.26 7.44 -10.72
CA THR A 166 8.98 7.76 -11.34
C THR A 166 7.92 6.74 -10.93
N PRO A 167 6.62 7.04 -11.12
CA PRO A 167 5.58 6.03 -10.92
C PRO A 167 5.76 4.80 -11.82
N SER A 168 6.39 4.93 -12.98
CA SER A 168 6.66 3.79 -13.87
C SER A 168 7.71 2.84 -13.30
N ASP A 169 8.71 3.36 -12.59
CA ASP A 169 9.70 2.52 -11.89
C ASP A 169 9.07 1.75 -10.73
N VAL A 170 8.20 2.43 -9.97
CA VAL A 170 7.42 1.80 -8.89
C VAL A 170 6.54 0.69 -9.45
N PHE A 171 5.81 0.98 -10.54
CA PHE A 171 4.98 -0.01 -11.23
C PHE A 171 5.78 -1.27 -11.60
N GLY A 172 7.00 -1.11 -12.11
CA GLY A 172 7.88 -2.23 -12.44
C GLY A 172 8.26 -3.11 -11.24
N LEU A 173 8.44 -2.51 -10.06
CA LEU A 173 8.69 -3.29 -8.83
C LEU A 173 7.43 -4.00 -8.31
N ILE A 174 6.25 -3.37 -8.44
CA ILE A 174 4.98 -3.99 -8.06
C ILE A 174 4.71 -5.20 -8.96
N ASP A 175 4.87 -5.02 -10.27
CA ASP A 175 4.76 -6.10 -11.26
C ASP A 175 5.70 -7.27 -10.93
N LEU A 176 6.97 -6.98 -10.63
CA LEU A 176 7.91 -8.00 -10.18
C LEU A 176 7.40 -8.76 -8.95
N GLY A 177 6.90 -8.03 -7.95
CA GLY A 177 6.30 -8.60 -6.76
C GLY A 177 5.14 -9.54 -7.12
N LEU A 178 4.22 -9.09 -7.99
CA LEU A 178 3.08 -9.87 -8.45
C LEU A 178 3.50 -11.16 -9.15
N ARG A 179 4.45 -11.08 -10.09
CA ARG A 179 4.95 -12.27 -10.80
C ARG A 179 5.61 -13.27 -9.84
N ARG A 180 6.33 -12.79 -8.83
CA ARG A 180 6.90 -13.66 -7.77
C ARG A 180 5.80 -14.30 -6.94
N LEU A 181 4.82 -13.51 -6.50
CA LEU A 181 3.68 -13.99 -5.73
C LEU A 181 2.86 -15.03 -6.49
N VAL A 182 2.62 -14.83 -7.80
CA VAL A 182 1.93 -15.82 -8.65
C VAL A 182 2.70 -17.14 -8.72
N LYS A 183 4.04 -17.11 -8.81
CA LYS A 183 4.86 -18.33 -8.76
C LYS A 183 4.70 -19.04 -7.41
N ILE A 184 4.73 -18.29 -6.30
CA ILE A 184 4.53 -18.83 -4.95
C ILE A 184 3.14 -19.47 -4.81
N LEU A 185 2.09 -18.76 -5.21
CA LEU A 185 0.71 -19.24 -5.17
C LEU A 185 0.50 -20.49 -6.02
N THR A 186 1.11 -20.55 -7.20
CA THR A 186 1.07 -21.73 -8.06
C THR A 186 1.60 -22.96 -7.32
N LEU A 187 2.78 -22.87 -6.69
CA LEU A 187 3.32 -23.99 -5.91
C LEU A 187 2.47 -24.33 -4.69
N GLN A 188 1.85 -23.33 -4.06
CA GLN A 188 0.94 -23.55 -2.93
C GLN A 188 -0.29 -24.36 -3.37
N HIS A 189 -0.91 -23.98 -4.48
CA HIS A 189 -2.09 -24.66 -5.00
C HIS A 189 -1.79 -26.07 -5.54
N THR A 190 -0.57 -26.33 -6.03
CA THR A 190 -0.14 -27.68 -6.41
C THR A 190 0.35 -28.53 -5.23
N GLY A 191 0.32 -28.00 -4.00
CA GLY A 191 0.76 -28.70 -2.78
C GLY A 191 2.27 -28.86 -2.65
N GLN A 192 3.06 -28.22 -3.54
CA GLN A 192 4.52 -28.29 -3.55
C GLN A 192 5.17 -27.26 -2.61
N LEU A 193 4.39 -26.28 -2.14
CA LEU A 193 4.79 -25.33 -1.10
C LEU A 193 4.45 -25.91 0.29
N THR A 194 5.07 -27.03 0.66
CA THR A 194 4.81 -27.69 1.94
C THR A 194 5.23 -26.78 3.11
N PRO A 195 4.36 -26.56 4.12
CA PRO A 195 4.79 -25.93 5.36
C PRO A 195 5.98 -26.70 5.93
N ILE A 196 7.01 -26.02 6.39
CA ILE A 196 7.97 -26.65 7.30
C ILE A 196 7.15 -27.05 8.53
N THR A 197 6.95 -28.34 8.74
CA THR A 197 6.27 -28.89 9.92
C THR A 197 6.88 -28.25 11.18
N GLY A 198 6.05 -27.51 11.92
CA GLY A 198 6.48 -26.69 13.08
C GLY A 198 6.21 -25.19 12.95
N ALA A 199 5.65 -24.71 11.85
CA ALA A 199 5.07 -23.36 11.76
C ALA A 199 3.98 -23.17 12.84
N ARG A 200 4.08 -22.09 13.61
CA ARG A 200 3.23 -21.81 14.78
C ARG A 200 1.76 -21.57 14.43
#